data_AF-A0A672FV18-F1
#
_entry.id   AF-A0A672FV18-F1
#
_cell.length_a   1.000
_cell.length_b   1.000
_cell.length_c   1.000
_cell.angle_alpha   90.00
_cell.angle_beta   90.00
_cell.angle_gamma   90.00
#
_symmetry.space_group_name_H-M   'P 1'
#
loop_
_entity.id
_entity.type
_entity.pdbx_description
1 polymer ?
#
loop_
_entity_poly.entity_id
_entity_poly.type
_entity_poly.pdbx_seq_one_letter_code
_entity_poly.pdbx_strand_id
1 'polypeptide(L)'
;MEHKAIYGMRYISKVLKNSLHEKFPDASEDELMKIVGNLLYYRYMNPAIVAPDGQLHQDQRRNLGSVAKMLQHAAANKLFEGENAHMTPLNNYISQTYEKFRLFFQSACDVPEPEEKFNVDEYSDMVTLSKPIIYISIEEIINTHSLLLEHLEAISPDKNDLLHELLQDRGRPRRGGAARTKKLIVDVIRIQHGETLTEILETPATNQQELEHTTIAERRASSAAVLEDSQLPLEQKKRKILRNLRSLEQAGLVAPAADTRNLINEYQRFTKTDIRYQRRYRQRRKAELVKLQQTSDGAQLQNDFFQDQMNYYDTYIKTCLDNLNRKSVHTSTTWLLKINPLKDGTRFHFVCGTQHRSCVW
;
A
#
# COMPACT_ATOMS: atom_id res chain seq x y z
N MET A 1 -0.45 -26.99 3.76
CA MET A 1 -1.60 -26.45 2.98
C MET A 1 -1.77 -24.95 3.24
N GLU A 2 -0.67 -24.17 3.25
CA GLU A 2 -0.69 -22.72 3.54
C GLU A 2 -1.30 -21.86 2.41
N HIS A 3 -1.58 -22.44 1.23
CA HIS A 3 -1.90 -21.71 0.01
C HIS A 3 -3.36 -21.78 -0.47
N LYS A 4 -4.30 -22.41 0.25
CA LYS A 4 -5.68 -22.60 -0.28
C LYS A 4 -6.69 -21.53 0.14
N ALA A 5 -6.51 -20.87 1.28
CA ALA A 5 -7.38 -19.77 1.68
C ALA A 5 -6.92 -18.47 1.01
N ILE A 6 -7.83 -17.77 0.34
CA ILE A 6 -7.57 -16.49 -0.34
C ILE A 6 -7.03 -15.50 0.69
N TYR A 7 -5.94 -14.79 0.35
CA TYR A 7 -5.26 -13.86 1.26
C TYR A 7 -6.23 -12.89 1.94
N GLY A 8 -7.18 -12.30 1.20
CA GLY A 8 -8.19 -11.40 1.75
C GLY A 8 -9.01 -12.02 2.89
N MET A 9 -9.44 -13.28 2.77
CA MET A 9 -10.18 -13.96 3.83
C MET A 9 -9.34 -14.18 5.10
N ARG A 10 -8.06 -14.51 4.92
CA ARG A 10 -7.10 -14.65 6.03
C ARG A 10 -6.84 -13.31 6.71
N TYR A 11 -6.65 -12.26 5.93
CA TYR A 11 -6.42 -10.90 6.43
C TYR A 11 -7.63 -10.37 7.19
N ILE A 12 -8.85 -10.54 6.67
CA ILE A 12 -10.08 -10.18 7.40
C ILE A 12 -10.21 -10.97 8.71
N SER A 13 -9.78 -12.22 8.74
CA SER A 13 -9.77 -13.02 9.98
C SER A 13 -8.76 -12.48 11.01
N LYS A 14 -7.57 -12.05 10.55
CA LYS A 14 -6.57 -11.36 11.39
C LYS A 14 -7.13 -10.07 11.97
N VAL A 15 -7.70 -9.22 11.13
CA VAL A 15 -8.32 -7.95 11.55
C VAL A 15 -9.45 -8.21 12.53
N LEU A 16 -10.33 -9.18 12.26
CA LEU A 16 -11.42 -9.56 13.16
C LEU A 16 -10.89 -10.00 14.54
N LYS A 17 -9.86 -10.87 14.57
CA LYS A 17 -9.22 -11.31 15.83
C LYS A 17 -8.71 -10.10 16.62
N ASN A 18 -7.94 -9.24 15.96
CA ASN A 18 -7.29 -8.10 16.60
C ASN A 18 -8.31 -7.07 17.11
N SER A 19 -9.30 -6.71 16.29
CA SER A 19 -10.35 -5.76 16.70
C SER A 19 -11.23 -6.30 17.83
N LEU A 20 -11.49 -7.61 17.87
CA LEU A 20 -12.22 -8.21 18.99
C LEU A 20 -11.40 -8.22 20.27
N HIS A 21 -10.10 -8.50 20.19
CA HIS A 21 -9.22 -8.43 21.34
C HIS A 21 -9.07 -7.01 21.88
N GLU A 22 -8.99 -6.01 21.01
CA GLU A 22 -8.96 -4.59 21.38
C GLU A 22 -10.27 -4.15 22.06
N LYS A 23 -11.42 -4.58 21.53
CA LYS A 23 -12.73 -4.23 22.09
C LYS A 23 -13.09 -5.01 23.36
N PHE A 24 -12.61 -6.24 23.49
CA PHE A 24 -12.87 -7.14 24.62
C PHE A 24 -11.56 -7.75 25.14
N PRO A 25 -10.75 -6.99 25.90
CA PRO A 25 -9.44 -7.44 26.37
C PRO A 25 -9.49 -8.65 27.31
N ASP A 26 -10.60 -8.77 28.06
CA ASP A 26 -10.82 -9.86 29.03
C ASP A 26 -11.22 -11.18 28.35
N ALA A 27 -11.55 -11.15 27.05
CA ALA A 27 -11.93 -12.35 26.31
C ALA A 27 -10.73 -13.27 26.11
N SER A 28 -10.94 -14.56 26.32
CA SER A 28 -9.89 -15.57 26.14
C SER A 28 -9.56 -15.76 24.66
N GLU A 29 -8.31 -16.15 24.36
CA GLU A 29 -7.93 -16.46 22.97
C GLU A 29 -8.79 -17.59 22.37
N ASP A 30 -9.24 -18.53 23.20
CA ASP A 30 -10.13 -19.63 22.81
C ASP A 30 -11.49 -19.12 22.30
N GLU A 31 -12.09 -18.14 23.01
CA GLU A 31 -13.34 -17.50 22.59
C GLU A 31 -13.18 -16.71 21.29
N LEU A 32 -12.06 -15.99 21.15
CA LEU A 32 -11.74 -15.28 19.91
C LEU A 32 -11.58 -16.27 18.74
N MET A 33 -10.92 -17.41 18.96
CA MET A 33 -10.75 -18.45 17.93
C MET A 33 -12.07 -19.09 17.53
N LYS A 34 -13.04 -19.24 18.44
CA LYS A 34 -14.40 -19.70 18.09
C LYS A 34 -15.10 -18.71 17.15
N ILE A 35 -14.94 -17.40 17.37
CA ILE A 35 -15.53 -16.37 16.49
C ILE A 35 -14.85 -16.36 15.11
N VAL A 36 -13.53 -16.45 15.07
CA VAL A 36 -12.78 -16.60 13.81
C VAL A 36 -13.19 -17.88 13.07
N GLY A 37 -13.36 -18.98 13.81
CA GLY A 37 -13.86 -20.24 13.26
C GLY A 37 -15.27 -20.14 12.68
N ASN A 38 -16.15 -19.33 13.29
CA ASN A 38 -17.47 -19.05 12.72
C ASN A 38 -17.37 -18.33 11.37
N LEU A 39 -16.43 -17.41 11.18
CA LEU A 39 -16.19 -16.77 9.89
C LEU A 39 -15.62 -17.75 8.86
N LEU A 40 -14.51 -18.41 9.19
CA LEU A 40 -13.75 -19.23 8.24
C LEU A 40 -14.45 -20.55 7.92
N TYR A 41 -14.99 -21.23 8.93
CA TYR A 41 -15.66 -22.51 8.72
C TYR A 41 -17.15 -22.31 8.45
N TYR A 42 -17.91 -21.74 9.39
CA TYR A 42 -19.37 -21.74 9.29
C TYR A 42 -19.93 -20.83 8.19
N ARG A 43 -19.36 -19.65 7.98
CA ARG A 43 -19.81 -18.73 6.91
C ARG A 43 -19.19 -19.03 5.55
N TYR A 44 -17.92 -19.43 5.50
CA TYR A 44 -17.21 -19.59 4.24
C TYR A 44 -17.17 -21.04 3.73
N MET A 45 -16.73 -22.01 4.54
CA MET A 45 -16.59 -23.41 4.09
C MET A 45 -17.89 -24.22 4.15
N ASN A 46 -18.67 -24.08 5.21
CA ASN A 46 -19.83 -24.92 5.49
C ASN A 46 -20.91 -24.87 4.38
N PRO A 47 -21.26 -23.70 3.80
CA PRO A 47 -22.20 -23.66 2.67
C PRO A 47 -21.70 -24.44 1.45
N ALA A 48 -20.40 -24.36 1.15
CA ALA A 48 -19.81 -25.10 0.03
C ALA A 48 -19.78 -26.62 0.25
N ILE A 49 -19.77 -27.08 1.52
CA ILE A 49 -19.88 -28.51 1.86
C ILE A 49 -21.33 -28.99 1.74
N VAL A 50 -22.29 -28.21 2.24
CA VAL A 50 -23.72 -28.61 2.28
C VAL A 50 -24.39 -28.52 0.91
N ALA A 51 -23.98 -27.55 0.10
CA ALA A 51 -24.54 -27.29 -1.22
C ALA A 51 -23.40 -26.98 -2.22
N PRO A 52 -22.60 -27.99 -2.60
CA PRO A 52 -21.62 -27.83 -3.68
C PRO A 52 -22.34 -27.60 -5.02
N ASP A 53 -21.67 -26.89 -5.93
CA ASP A 53 -22.21 -26.60 -7.26
C ASP A 53 -22.39 -27.90 -8.06
N GLY A 54 -23.66 -28.33 -8.23
CA GLY A 54 -24.04 -29.53 -8.97
C GLY A 54 -25.40 -30.10 -8.54
N GLN A 55 -26.02 -30.92 -9.40
CA GLN A 55 -27.20 -31.70 -9.02
C GLN A 55 -26.78 -32.86 -8.11
N LEU A 56 -27.11 -32.75 -6.82
CA LEU A 56 -26.91 -33.82 -5.84
C LEU A 56 -28.17 -34.65 -5.66
N HIS A 57 -28.00 -35.97 -5.57
CA HIS A 57 -29.09 -36.84 -5.11
C HIS A 57 -29.42 -36.59 -3.63
N GLN A 58 -30.67 -36.89 -3.24
CA GLN A 58 -31.18 -36.62 -1.90
C GLN A 58 -30.34 -37.28 -0.79
N ASP A 59 -29.85 -38.50 -1.01
CA ASP A 59 -28.99 -39.21 -0.05
C ASP A 59 -27.60 -38.57 0.08
N GLN A 60 -27.00 -38.11 -1.03
CA GLN A 60 -25.71 -37.42 -1.00
C GLN A 60 -25.83 -36.11 -0.21
N ARG A 61 -26.92 -35.37 -0.39
CA ARG A 61 -27.20 -34.15 0.36
C ARG A 61 -27.39 -34.42 1.85
N ARG A 62 -28.08 -35.51 2.22
CA ARG A 62 -28.23 -35.94 3.63
C ARG A 62 -26.89 -36.29 4.27
N ASN A 63 -26.03 -37.00 3.53
CA ASN A 63 -24.69 -37.37 4.01
C ASN A 63 -23.80 -36.14 4.21
N LEU A 64 -23.77 -35.22 3.24
CA LEU A 64 -23.02 -33.97 3.35
C LEU A 64 -23.52 -33.09 4.49
N GLY A 65 -24.84 -33.00 4.69
CA GLY A 65 -25.42 -32.29 5.83
C GLY A 65 -24.99 -32.87 7.18
N SER A 66 -24.86 -34.19 7.27
CA SER A 66 -24.40 -34.87 8.50
C SER A 66 -22.92 -34.60 8.79
N VAL A 67 -22.07 -34.65 7.76
CA VAL A 67 -20.64 -34.29 7.87
C VAL A 67 -20.45 -32.83 8.24
N ALA A 68 -21.19 -31.93 7.59
CA ALA A 68 -21.20 -30.49 7.88
C ALA A 68 -21.60 -30.22 9.34
N LYS A 69 -22.66 -30.88 9.83
CA LYS A 69 -23.08 -30.76 11.24
C LYS A 69 -21.99 -31.20 12.20
N MET A 70 -21.33 -32.34 11.96
CA MET A 70 -20.23 -32.81 12.80
C MET A 70 -19.05 -31.81 12.83
N LEU A 71 -18.65 -31.31 11.67
CA LEU A 71 -17.55 -30.35 11.55
C LEU A 71 -17.91 -28.99 12.17
N GLN A 72 -19.17 -28.55 12.09
CA GLN A 72 -19.65 -27.35 12.78
C GLN A 72 -19.56 -27.48 14.30
N HIS A 73 -19.97 -28.62 14.85
CA HIS A 73 -19.83 -28.91 16.27
C HIS A 73 -18.35 -28.93 16.70
N ALA A 74 -17.48 -29.51 15.87
CA ALA A 74 -16.03 -29.51 16.10
C ALA A 74 -15.43 -28.10 16.04
N ALA A 75 -15.83 -27.24 15.09
CA ALA A 75 -15.30 -25.87 14.99
C ALA A 75 -15.73 -24.96 16.16
N ALA A 76 -16.89 -25.23 16.78
CA ALA A 76 -17.43 -24.46 17.90
C ALA A 76 -17.13 -25.06 19.28
N ASN A 77 -16.46 -26.22 19.34
CA ASN A 77 -16.30 -27.05 20.53
C ASN A 77 -17.65 -27.34 21.24
N LYS A 78 -18.68 -27.68 20.46
CA LYS A 78 -20.03 -27.98 20.98
C LYS A 78 -20.26 -29.48 20.99
N LEU A 79 -20.35 -30.07 22.17
CA LEU A 79 -20.62 -31.51 22.32
C LEU A 79 -22.05 -31.86 21.92
N PHE A 80 -22.27 -33.10 21.49
CA PHE A 80 -23.61 -33.63 21.24
C PHE A 80 -24.26 -34.05 22.56
N GLU A 81 -25.42 -33.46 22.84
CA GLU A 81 -26.25 -33.70 24.01
C GLU A 81 -27.75 -33.70 23.61
N GLY A 82 -28.63 -34.17 24.50
CA GLY A 82 -30.10 -34.12 24.32
C GLY A 82 -30.61 -34.91 23.12
N GLU A 83 -31.32 -34.24 22.20
CA GLU A 83 -31.91 -34.85 20.99
C GLU A 83 -30.88 -35.54 20.08
N ASN A 84 -29.59 -35.22 20.21
CA ASN A 84 -28.50 -35.85 19.47
C ASN A 84 -27.69 -36.85 20.32
N ALA A 85 -28.26 -37.40 21.41
CA ALA A 85 -27.57 -38.33 22.31
C ALA A 85 -26.97 -39.57 21.62
N HIS A 86 -27.56 -40.01 20.50
CA HIS A 86 -27.00 -41.09 19.68
C HIS A 86 -25.61 -40.78 19.09
N MET A 87 -25.23 -39.50 19.02
CA MET A 87 -23.94 -39.02 18.52
C MET A 87 -22.91 -38.74 19.64
N THR A 88 -23.27 -38.91 20.91
CA THR A 88 -22.38 -38.68 22.07
C THR A 88 -21.05 -39.46 22.02
N PRO A 89 -20.96 -40.70 21.48
CA PRO A 89 -19.66 -41.38 21.32
C PRO A 89 -18.64 -40.61 20.46
N LEU A 90 -19.10 -39.69 19.60
CA LEU A 90 -18.24 -38.85 18.78
C LEU A 90 -17.68 -37.62 19.53
N ASN A 91 -18.11 -37.36 20.76
CA ASN A 91 -17.67 -36.19 21.54
C ASN A 91 -16.15 -36.17 21.78
N ASN A 92 -15.52 -37.34 21.93
CA ASN A 92 -14.06 -37.44 22.00
C ASN A 92 -13.40 -36.99 20.69
N TYR A 93 -13.98 -37.38 19.54
CA TYR A 93 -13.51 -36.96 18.23
C TYR A 93 -13.71 -35.45 18.00
N ILE A 94 -14.84 -34.89 18.46
CA ILE A 94 -15.12 -33.45 18.40
C ILE A 94 -14.05 -32.67 19.14
N SER A 95 -13.75 -33.05 20.38
CA SER A 95 -12.77 -32.36 21.22
C SER A 95 -11.36 -32.41 20.59
N GLN A 96 -10.95 -33.58 20.09
CA GLN A 96 -9.66 -33.71 19.39
C GLN A 96 -9.59 -32.92 18.07
N THR A 97 -10.72 -32.84 17.35
CA THR A 97 -10.80 -32.09 16.10
C THR A 97 -10.85 -30.58 16.34
N TYR A 98 -11.45 -30.15 17.45
CA TYR A 98 -11.46 -28.75 17.88
C TYR A 98 -10.04 -28.22 18.07
N GLU A 99 -9.16 -28.96 18.73
CA GLU A 99 -7.75 -28.55 18.90
C GLU A 99 -7.04 -28.34 17.55
N LYS A 100 -7.34 -29.21 16.57
CA LYS A 100 -6.82 -29.05 15.20
C LYS A 100 -7.41 -27.81 14.51
N PHE A 101 -8.71 -27.56 14.68
CA PHE A 101 -9.36 -26.37 14.16
C PHE A 101 -8.80 -25.10 14.78
N ARG A 102 -8.52 -25.09 16.08
CA ARG A 102 -7.92 -23.96 16.78
C ARG A 102 -6.56 -23.60 16.20
N LEU A 103 -5.67 -24.59 16.03
CA LEU A 103 -4.37 -24.38 15.38
C LEU A 103 -4.52 -23.90 13.93
N PHE A 104 -5.49 -24.45 13.20
CA PHE A 104 -5.78 -24.02 11.83
C PHE A 104 -6.25 -22.55 11.77
N PHE A 105 -7.16 -22.12 12.65
CA PHE A 105 -7.64 -20.73 12.69
C PHE A 105 -6.55 -19.76 13.14
N GLN A 106 -5.70 -20.17 14.08
CA GLN A 106 -4.56 -19.38 14.51
C GLN A 106 -3.57 -19.16 13.36
N SER A 107 -3.19 -20.22 12.64
CA SER A 107 -2.36 -20.12 11.44
C SER A 107 -3.04 -19.31 10.32
N ALA A 108 -4.36 -19.42 10.18
CA ALA A 108 -5.09 -18.64 9.18
C ALA A 108 -5.00 -17.13 9.42
N CYS A 109 -4.92 -16.68 10.68
CA CYS A 109 -4.75 -15.27 11.05
C CYS A 109 -3.31 -14.78 10.96
N ASP A 110 -2.33 -15.68 10.87
CA ASP A 110 -0.92 -15.33 10.71
C ASP A 110 -0.63 -15.00 9.24
N VAL A 111 -0.86 -13.73 8.88
CA VAL A 111 -0.64 -13.20 7.54
C VAL A 111 0.05 -11.84 7.58
N PRO A 112 0.90 -11.53 6.59
CA PRO A 112 1.53 -10.22 6.46
C PRO A 112 0.49 -9.13 6.23
N GLU A 113 0.90 -7.87 6.43
CA GLU A 113 0.06 -6.71 6.12
C GLU A 113 -0.10 -6.53 4.60
N PRO A 114 -1.17 -5.88 4.10
CA PRO A 114 -1.41 -5.69 2.67
C PRO A 114 -0.25 -4.97 1.96
N GLU A 115 0.36 -3.99 2.62
CA GLU A 115 1.50 -3.23 2.11
C GLU A 115 2.68 -4.15 1.80
N GLU A 116 3.01 -5.06 2.73
CA GLU A 116 4.04 -6.08 2.55
C GLU A 116 3.62 -7.13 1.51
N LYS A 117 2.36 -7.58 1.55
CA LYS A 117 1.88 -8.64 0.65
C LYS A 117 1.85 -8.22 -0.81
N PHE A 118 1.46 -6.98 -1.08
CA PHE A 118 1.32 -6.42 -2.41
C PHE A 118 2.53 -5.58 -2.84
N ASN A 119 3.53 -5.42 -1.96
CA ASN A 119 4.67 -4.53 -2.15
C ASN A 119 4.23 -3.11 -2.55
N VAL A 120 3.21 -2.61 -1.86
CA VAL A 120 2.64 -1.28 -2.09
C VAL A 120 3.16 -0.36 -1.00
N ASP A 121 3.85 0.69 -1.43
CA ASP A 121 4.30 1.80 -0.60
C ASP A 121 3.59 3.11 -0.99
N GLU A 122 3.85 4.19 -0.26
CA GLU A 122 3.28 5.52 -0.48
C GLU A 122 3.59 6.11 -1.88
N TYR A 123 4.55 5.52 -2.61
CA TYR A 123 4.99 5.97 -3.93
C TYR A 123 4.52 5.07 -5.07
N SER A 124 3.94 3.91 -4.77
CA SER A 124 3.54 2.90 -5.75
C SER A 124 2.49 3.42 -6.73
N ASP A 125 1.57 4.27 -6.27
CA ASP A 125 0.59 4.99 -7.11
C ASP A 125 1.24 6.02 -8.05
N MET A 126 2.44 6.51 -7.72
CA MET A 126 3.18 7.47 -8.55
C MET A 126 4.06 6.78 -9.60
N VAL A 127 4.45 5.53 -9.35
CA VAL A 127 5.34 4.73 -10.21
C VAL A 127 4.53 3.80 -11.13
N THR A 128 3.26 3.54 -10.83
CA THR A 128 2.37 2.75 -11.68
C THR A 128 2.13 3.46 -13.03
N LEU A 129 2.78 2.93 -14.08
CA LEU A 129 2.67 3.45 -15.44
C LEU A 129 1.27 3.26 -16.04
N SER A 130 0.53 2.26 -15.56
CA SER A 130 -0.85 1.98 -15.94
C SER A 130 -1.82 2.68 -14.99
N LYS A 131 -2.71 3.52 -15.54
CA LYS A 131 -3.83 4.06 -14.77
C LYS A 131 -4.77 2.92 -14.35
N PRO A 132 -5.27 2.90 -13.09
CA PRO A 132 -6.26 1.93 -12.68
C PRO A 132 -7.55 2.13 -13.49
N ILE A 133 -8.02 1.06 -14.13
CA ILE A 133 -9.30 1.03 -14.84
C ILE A 133 -10.28 0.27 -13.95
N ILE A 134 -11.36 0.94 -13.56
CA ILE A 134 -12.45 0.33 -12.81
C ILE A 134 -13.47 -0.19 -13.82
N TYR A 135 -13.65 -1.52 -13.87
CA TYR A 135 -14.71 -2.16 -14.63
C TYR A 135 -15.97 -2.18 -13.78
N ILE A 136 -16.94 -1.34 -14.14
CA ILE A 136 -18.20 -1.16 -13.39
C ILE A 136 -19.34 -0.93 -14.39
N SER A 137 -20.50 -1.53 -14.13
CA SER A 137 -21.71 -1.36 -14.93
C SER A 137 -22.39 -0.01 -14.67
N ILE A 138 -23.26 0.42 -15.59
CA ILE A 138 -24.03 1.66 -15.43
C ILE A 138 -24.94 1.59 -14.20
N GLU A 139 -25.55 0.44 -13.94
CA GLU A 139 -26.42 0.24 -12.77
C GLU A 139 -25.63 0.35 -11.47
N GLU A 140 -24.46 -0.27 -11.38
CA GLU A 140 -23.56 -0.14 -10.22
C GLU A 140 -23.11 1.32 -10.03
N ILE A 141 -22.82 2.06 -11.10
CA ILE A 141 -22.51 3.50 -11.02
C ILE A 141 -23.68 4.29 -10.43
N ILE A 142 -24.90 4.07 -10.94
CA ILE A 142 -26.10 4.77 -10.46
C ILE A 142 -26.35 4.45 -8.99
N ASN A 143 -26.27 3.18 -8.60
CA ASN A 143 -26.47 2.73 -7.23
C ASN A 143 -25.41 3.31 -6.29
N THR A 144 -24.13 3.24 -6.67
CA THR A 144 -23.02 3.79 -5.88
C THR A 144 -23.19 5.30 -5.70
N HIS A 145 -23.49 6.02 -6.78
CA HIS A 145 -23.67 7.47 -6.72
C HIS A 145 -24.90 7.87 -5.88
N SER A 146 -25.99 7.11 -5.96
CA SER A 146 -27.20 7.37 -5.17
C SER A 146 -26.94 7.17 -3.67
N LEU A 147 -26.27 6.08 -3.30
CA LEU A 147 -25.87 5.81 -1.91
C LEU A 147 -24.91 6.86 -1.35
N LEU A 148 -23.96 7.34 -2.18
CA LEU A 148 -23.04 8.40 -1.80
C LEU A 148 -23.76 9.72 -1.52
N LEU A 149 -24.76 10.09 -2.32
CA LEU A 149 -25.55 11.30 -2.10
C LEU A 149 -26.44 11.18 -0.86
N GLU A 150 -27.05 10.01 -0.64
CA GLU A 150 -27.94 9.75 0.50
C GLU A 150 -27.19 9.83 1.84
N HIS A 151 -25.95 9.32 1.89
CA HIS A 151 -25.16 9.24 3.12
C HIS A 151 -23.95 10.20 3.13
N LEU A 152 -23.98 11.25 2.31
CA LEU A 152 -22.84 12.15 2.11
C LEU A 152 -22.34 12.78 3.42
N GLU A 153 -23.24 13.23 4.29
CA GLU A 153 -22.88 13.86 5.56
C GLU A 153 -22.26 12.88 6.57
N ALA A 154 -22.62 11.59 6.49
CA ALA A 154 -22.05 10.55 7.35
C ALA A 154 -20.67 10.08 6.86
N ILE A 155 -20.47 10.02 5.55
CA ILE A 155 -19.21 9.59 4.91
C ILE A 155 -18.17 10.71 4.95
N SER A 156 -18.59 11.95 4.67
CA SER A 156 -17.73 13.12 4.65
C SER A 156 -18.40 14.28 5.41
N PRO A 157 -18.22 14.34 6.75
CA PRO A 157 -18.81 15.40 7.56
C PRO A 157 -18.16 16.77 7.31
N ASP A 158 -16.90 16.80 6.83
CA ASP A 158 -16.24 18.04 6.42
C ASP A 158 -16.71 18.47 5.02
N LYS A 159 -17.43 19.59 4.98
CA LYS A 159 -17.96 20.16 3.72
C LYS A 159 -16.86 20.65 2.76
N ASN A 160 -15.61 20.76 3.23
CA ASN A 160 -14.46 21.12 2.40
C ASN A 160 -13.72 19.91 1.82
N ASP A 161 -14.19 18.69 2.07
CA ASP A 161 -13.62 17.48 1.50
C ASP A 161 -13.78 17.47 -0.03
N LEU A 162 -12.79 16.90 -0.71
CA LEU A 162 -12.76 16.69 -2.14
C LEU A 162 -13.97 15.86 -2.63
N LEU A 163 -14.54 14.99 -1.80
CA LEU A 163 -15.71 14.19 -2.16
C LEU A 163 -16.94 15.05 -2.47
N HIS A 164 -17.21 16.09 -1.66
CA HIS A 164 -18.31 17.03 -1.92
C HIS A 164 -18.13 17.72 -3.26
N GLU A 165 -16.89 18.14 -3.54
CA GLU A 165 -16.53 18.79 -4.79
C GLU A 165 -16.75 17.90 -6.03
N LEU A 166 -16.43 16.60 -5.91
CA LEU A 166 -16.62 15.61 -6.98
C LEU A 166 -18.09 15.29 -7.24
N LEU A 167 -18.91 15.23 -6.19
CA LEU A 167 -20.34 14.88 -6.30
C LEU A 167 -21.22 16.06 -6.73
N GLN A 168 -20.81 17.29 -6.41
CA GLN A 168 -21.53 18.51 -6.77
C GLN A 168 -21.30 18.94 -8.23
N ASP A 169 -20.35 18.31 -8.94
CA ASP A 169 -20.03 18.57 -10.36
C ASP A 169 -21.09 17.95 -11.32
N ARG A 170 -22.38 18.13 -11.02
CA ARG A 170 -23.48 17.90 -11.97
C ARG A 170 -23.60 19.11 -12.90
N GLY A 171 -23.08 18.98 -14.12
CA GLY A 171 -23.37 19.86 -15.24
C GLY A 171 -22.47 21.10 -15.44
N ARG A 172 -21.44 21.29 -14.62
CA ARG A 172 -20.45 22.35 -14.85
C ARG A 172 -19.45 21.92 -15.92
N PRO A 173 -18.96 22.83 -16.78
CA PRO A 173 -18.00 22.47 -17.82
C PRO A 173 -16.74 21.93 -17.13
N ARG A 174 -16.54 20.61 -17.27
CA ARG A 174 -15.40 19.80 -16.83
C ARG A 174 -14.26 20.64 -16.25
N ARG A 175 -13.89 20.45 -14.99
CA ARG A 175 -12.63 20.95 -14.39
C ARG A 175 -11.36 20.62 -15.19
N GLY A 176 -11.44 19.65 -16.11
CA GLY A 176 -10.45 19.46 -17.17
C GLY A 176 -10.19 20.70 -18.04
N GLY A 177 -11.18 21.57 -18.25
CA GLY A 177 -11.06 22.87 -18.93
C GLY A 177 -10.31 23.91 -18.11
N ALA A 178 -10.56 24.02 -16.80
CA ALA A 178 -9.83 24.93 -15.92
C ALA A 178 -8.36 24.52 -15.74
N ALA A 179 -8.09 23.21 -15.57
CA ALA A 179 -6.74 22.68 -15.52
C ALA A 179 -5.99 22.81 -16.87
N ARG A 180 -6.68 22.58 -18.00
CA ARG A 180 -6.14 22.85 -19.34
C ARG A 180 -5.84 24.35 -19.54
N THR A 181 -6.74 25.22 -19.11
CA THR A 181 -6.58 26.68 -19.23
C THR A 181 -5.44 27.18 -18.35
N LYS A 182 -5.29 26.64 -17.13
CA LYS A 182 -4.14 26.89 -16.25
C LYS A 182 -2.83 26.45 -16.90
N LYS A 183 -2.81 25.29 -17.58
CA LYS A 183 -1.63 24.83 -18.33
C LYS A 183 -1.29 25.76 -19.50
N LEU A 184 -2.29 26.23 -20.25
CA LEU A 184 -2.12 27.20 -21.33
C LEU A 184 -1.57 28.53 -20.80
N ILE A 185 -2.06 29.02 -19.67
CA ILE A 185 -1.60 30.27 -19.04
C ILE A 185 -0.16 30.13 -18.56
N VAL A 186 0.20 29.00 -17.94
CA VAL A 186 1.59 28.73 -17.50
C VAL A 186 2.55 28.67 -18.69
N ASP A 187 2.13 28.09 -19.82
CA ASP A 187 2.95 28.06 -21.03
C ASP A 187 3.18 29.47 -21.63
N VAL A 188 2.19 30.37 -21.55
CA VAL A 188 2.30 31.75 -22.03
C VAL A 188 3.17 32.61 -21.11
N ILE A 189 2.94 32.58 -19.79
CA ILE A 189 3.73 33.35 -18.79
C ILE A 189 5.21 32.94 -18.78
N ARG A 190 5.52 31.69 -19.16
CA ARG A 190 6.90 31.20 -19.20
C ARG A 190 7.75 31.90 -20.27
N ILE A 191 7.11 32.46 -21.29
CA ILE A 191 7.79 33.02 -22.48
C ILE A 191 7.53 34.53 -22.58
N GLN A 192 6.33 34.97 -22.21
CA GLN A 192 5.97 36.39 -22.18
C GLN A 192 5.91 36.89 -20.75
N HIS A 193 6.69 37.93 -20.49
CA HIS A 193 6.75 38.59 -19.19
C HIS A 193 5.85 39.83 -19.21
N GLY A 194 5.13 40.05 -18.11
CA GLY A 194 4.29 41.23 -17.87
C GLY A 194 3.87 41.27 -16.41
N GLU A 195 3.43 42.44 -15.93
CA GLU A 195 3.09 42.62 -14.51
C GLU A 195 1.69 42.08 -14.19
N THR A 196 0.82 42.06 -15.20
CA THR A 196 -0.54 41.49 -15.10
C THR A 196 -0.83 40.49 -16.21
N LEU A 197 -1.69 39.50 -15.92
CA LEU A 197 -2.07 38.49 -16.92
C LEU A 197 -2.82 39.12 -18.10
N THR A 198 -3.53 40.22 -17.87
CA THR A 198 -4.20 41.03 -18.89
C THR A 198 -3.20 41.59 -19.88
N GLU A 199 -2.15 42.24 -19.38
CA GLU A 199 -1.07 42.81 -20.20
C GLU A 199 -0.36 41.73 -21.03
N ILE A 200 -0.10 40.56 -20.44
CA ILE A 200 0.52 39.40 -21.14
C ILE A 200 -0.40 38.85 -22.26
N LEU A 201 -1.72 38.82 -22.03
CA LEU A 201 -2.68 38.32 -23.02
C LEU A 201 -3.00 39.34 -24.13
N GLU A 202 -2.87 40.65 -23.84
CA GLU A 202 -3.12 41.75 -24.79
C GLU A 202 -1.88 42.12 -25.62
N THR A 203 -0.68 41.89 -25.10
CA THR A 203 0.58 42.15 -25.83
C THR A 203 0.77 41.06 -26.91
N PRO A 204 0.98 41.39 -28.19
CA PRO A 204 1.19 40.40 -29.23
C PRO A 204 2.52 39.64 -29.05
N ALA A 205 2.52 38.33 -29.35
CA ALA A 205 3.74 37.53 -29.35
C ALA A 205 4.74 38.02 -30.41
N THR A 206 6.02 38.15 -30.05
CA THR A 206 7.09 38.38 -31.03
C THR A 206 7.53 37.08 -31.68
N ASN A 207 8.00 37.14 -32.93
CA ASN A 207 8.44 35.96 -33.69
C ASN A 207 9.54 35.15 -32.96
N GLN A 208 10.39 35.82 -32.17
CA GLN A 208 11.43 35.17 -31.36
C GLN A 208 10.83 34.35 -30.20
N GLN A 209 9.78 34.86 -29.55
CA GLN A 209 9.05 34.15 -28.50
C GLN A 209 8.27 32.94 -29.03
N GLU A 210 7.76 33.01 -30.25
CA GLU A 210 7.10 31.87 -30.90
C GLU A 210 8.09 30.75 -31.28
N LEU A 211 9.30 31.13 -31.70
CA LEU A 211 10.38 30.18 -31.98
C LEU A 211 10.83 29.47 -30.69
N GLU A 212 11.02 30.22 -29.60
CA GLU A 212 11.36 29.68 -28.28
C GLU A 212 10.27 28.74 -27.73
N HIS A 213 9.01 29.03 -27.99
CA HIS A 213 7.90 28.14 -27.64
C HIS A 213 7.93 26.82 -28.41
N THR A 214 8.11 26.89 -29.73
CA THR A 214 8.14 25.72 -30.62
C THR A 214 9.27 24.77 -30.23
N THR A 215 10.48 25.29 -29.96
CA THR A 215 11.62 24.48 -29.52
C THR A 215 11.39 23.79 -28.17
N ILE A 216 10.71 24.46 -27.23
CA ILE A 216 10.33 23.89 -25.92
C ILE A 216 9.24 22.81 -26.08
N ALA A 217 8.30 23.01 -27.01
CA ALA A 217 7.21 22.07 -27.28
C ALA A 217 7.70 20.80 -27.99
N GLU A 218 8.64 20.93 -28.93
CA GLU A 218 9.30 19.82 -29.62
C GLU A 218 10.13 18.96 -28.65
N ARG A 219 10.90 19.59 -27.75
CA ARG A 219 11.64 18.87 -26.70
C ARG A 219 10.76 18.08 -25.73
N ARG A 220 9.48 18.42 -25.63
CA ARG A 220 8.48 17.71 -24.79
C ARG A 220 7.71 16.63 -25.57
N ALA A 221 7.71 16.68 -26.90
CA ALA A 221 7.00 15.72 -27.75
C ALA A 221 7.70 14.35 -27.83
N SER A 222 9.01 14.31 -27.56
CA SER A 222 9.80 13.07 -27.57
C SER A 222 9.53 12.15 -26.36
N SER A 223 8.85 12.63 -25.32
CA SER A 223 8.46 11.82 -24.15
C SER A 223 6.94 11.74 -24.02
N ALA A 224 6.36 10.69 -24.60
CA ALA A 224 5.00 10.16 -24.42
C ALA A 224 3.80 11.10 -24.70
N ALA A 225 2.94 10.64 -25.62
CA ALA A 225 1.54 11.03 -25.88
C ALA A 225 1.01 12.29 -25.15
N VAL A 226 1.21 13.47 -25.75
CA VAL A 226 0.77 14.75 -25.19
C VAL A 226 -0.48 15.26 -25.92
N LEU A 227 -1.50 15.62 -25.14
CA LEU A 227 -2.71 16.37 -25.52
C LEU A 227 -2.43 17.50 -26.54
N GLU A 228 -3.21 17.52 -27.64
CA GLU A 228 -3.19 18.45 -28.78
C GLU A 228 -2.98 19.94 -28.40
N ASP A 229 -3.49 20.36 -27.25
CA ASP A 229 -3.44 21.76 -26.79
C ASP A 229 -2.03 22.29 -26.49
N SER A 230 -1.04 21.41 -26.32
CA SER A 230 0.33 21.81 -25.93
C SER A 230 1.16 22.31 -27.12
N GLN A 231 0.82 21.92 -28.35
CA GLN A 231 1.52 22.26 -29.60
C GLN A 231 0.96 23.51 -30.30
N LEU A 232 -0.08 24.13 -29.75
CA LEU A 232 -0.70 25.32 -30.35
C LEU A 232 0.24 26.54 -30.27
N PRO A 233 0.32 27.38 -31.33
CA PRO A 233 1.03 28.66 -31.29
C PRO A 233 0.61 29.52 -30.10
N LEU A 234 1.53 30.33 -29.57
CA LEU A 234 1.28 31.19 -28.41
C LEU A 234 0.00 32.03 -28.57
N GLU A 235 -0.20 32.64 -29.74
CA GLU A 235 -1.41 33.42 -30.01
C GLU A 235 -2.70 32.59 -30.04
N GLN A 236 -2.63 31.34 -30.49
CA GLN A 236 -3.78 30.43 -30.44
C GLN A 236 -4.08 30.00 -29.00
N LYS A 237 -3.05 29.80 -28.16
CA LYS A 237 -3.20 29.54 -26.73
C LYS A 237 -3.89 30.73 -26.04
N LYS A 238 -3.48 31.97 -26.32
CA LYS A 238 -4.12 33.20 -25.79
C LYS A 238 -5.60 33.32 -26.19
N ARG A 239 -5.91 33.14 -27.47
CA ARG A 239 -7.31 33.18 -27.96
C ARG A 239 -8.17 32.08 -27.33
N LYS A 240 -7.59 30.92 -27.00
CA LYS A 240 -8.29 29.82 -26.32
C LYS A 240 -8.51 30.13 -24.84
N ILE A 241 -7.52 30.73 -24.16
CA ILE A 241 -7.66 31.23 -22.78
C ILE A 241 -8.80 32.24 -22.70
N LEU A 242 -8.84 33.24 -23.57
CA LEU A 242 -9.88 34.28 -23.57
C LEU A 242 -11.29 33.76 -23.91
N ARG A 243 -11.41 32.67 -24.68
CA ARG A 243 -12.69 32.01 -24.96
C ARG A 243 -13.17 31.20 -23.76
N ASN A 244 -12.26 30.45 -23.12
CA ASN A 244 -12.57 29.67 -21.93
C ASN A 244 -12.96 30.57 -20.76
N LEU A 245 -12.30 31.72 -20.60
CA LEU A 245 -12.64 32.72 -19.58
C LEU A 245 -14.07 33.27 -19.77
N ARG A 246 -14.47 33.58 -21.00
CA ARG A 246 -15.85 34.01 -21.32
C ARG A 246 -16.89 32.91 -21.10
N SER A 247 -16.57 31.65 -21.41
CA SER A 247 -17.47 30.53 -21.12
C SER A 247 -17.63 30.26 -19.62
N LEU A 248 -16.63 30.58 -18.80
CA LEU A 248 -16.71 30.46 -17.34
C LEU A 248 -17.56 31.57 -16.71
N GLU A 249 -17.52 32.78 -17.28
CA GLU A 249 -18.38 33.91 -16.91
C GLU A 249 -19.86 33.62 -17.19
N GLN A 250 -20.17 33.09 -18.38
CA GLN A 250 -21.53 32.69 -18.77
C GLN A 250 -22.08 31.51 -17.94
N ALA A 251 -21.21 30.70 -17.34
CA ALA A 251 -21.58 29.55 -16.51
C ALA A 251 -21.88 29.91 -15.04
N GLY A 252 -21.85 31.20 -14.65
CA GLY A 252 -22.24 31.66 -13.33
C GLY A 252 -21.30 31.26 -12.19
N LEU A 253 -20.07 30.86 -12.50
CA LEU A 253 -19.02 30.52 -11.52
C LEU A 253 -18.36 31.76 -10.89
N VAL A 254 -18.75 32.96 -11.32
CA VAL A 254 -18.24 34.26 -10.86
C VAL A 254 -19.42 35.23 -10.77
N ALA A 255 -19.51 35.98 -9.67
CA ALA A 255 -20.60 36.95 -9.46
C ALA A 255 -20.58 38.06 -10.54
N PRO A 256 -21.74 38.50 -11.04
CA PRO A 256 -21.81 39.59 -11.99
C PRO A 256 -21.55 40.90 -11.24
N ALA A 257 -20.30 41.33 -11.17
CA ALA A 257 -19.94 42.61 -10.60
C ALA A 257 -19.02 43.35 -11.57
N ALA A 258 -19.43 44.59 -11.85
CA ALA A 258 -18.76 45.54 -12.71
C ALA A 258 -17.22 45.54 -12.52
N ASP A 259 -16.52 45.60 -13.64
CA ASP A 259 -15.07 45.66 -13.81
C ASP A 259 -14.33 44.31 -13.89
N THR A 260 -14.01 43.96 -15.14
CA THR A 260 -13.08 42.91 -15.61
C THR A 260 -11.73 42.89 -14.87
N ARG A 261 -11.35 43.96 -14.15
CA ARG A 261 -10.15 44.01 -13.30
C ARG A 261 -10.27 43.17 -12.02
N ASN A 262 -11.45 43.08 -11.40
CA ASN A 262 -11.64 42.32 -10.16
C ASN A 262 -11.61 40.80 -10.41
N LEU A 263 -12.13 40.35 -11.54
CA LEU A 263 -12.06 38.97 -12.04
C LEU A 263 -10.62 38.46 -12.18
N ILE A 264 -9.74 39.32 -12.72
CA ILE A 264 -8.33 39.00 -12.96
C ILE A 264 -7.55 39.00 -11.65
N ASN A 265 -7.87 39.91 -10.72
CA ASN A 265 -7.26 39.95 -9.39
C ASN A 265 -7.61 38.72 -8.54
N GLU A 266 -8.85 38.23 -8.60
CA GLU A 266 -9.29 37.04 -7.88
C GLU A 266 -8.66 35.75 -8.47
N TYR A 267 -8.57 35.66 -9.80
CA TYR A 267 -7.83 34.60 -10.48
C TYR A 267 -6.32 34.68 -10.25
N GLN A 268 -5.73 35.88 -10.19
CA GLN A 268 -4.33 36.09 -9.78
C GLN A 268 -4.09 35.67 -8.33
N ARG A 269 -5.07 35.87 -7.43
CA ARG A 269 -4.99 35.42 -6.03
C ARG A 269 -4.99 33.90 -5.98
N PHE A 270 -5.95 33.25 -6.65
CA PHE A 270 -6.08 31.80 -6.74
C PHE A 270 -4.85 31.13 -7.38
N THR A 271 -4.34 31.68 -8.49
CA THR A 271 -3.13 31.18 -9.18
C THR A 271 -1.85 31.46 -8.40
N LYS A 272 -1.69 32.60 -7.71
CA LYS A 272 -0.55 32.88 -6.82
C LYS A 272 -0.49 31.90 -5.65
N THR A 273 -1.62 31.57 -5.01
CA THR A 273 -1.68 30.56 -3.94
C THR A 273 -1.31 29.17 -4.46
N ASP A 274 -1.85 28.78 -5.62
CA ASP A 274 -1.56 27.48 -6.24
C ASP A 274 -0.10 27.33 -6.69
N ILE A 275 0.48 28.35 -7.32
CA ILE A 275 1.88 28.36 -7.75
C ILE A 275 2.82 28.36 -6.54
N ARG A 276 2.48 29.10 -5.47
CA ARG A 276 3.24 29.07 -4.21
C ARG A 276 3.15 27.71 -3.53
N TYR A 277 1.98 27.09 -3.48
CA TYR A 277 1.79 25.76 -2.91
C TYR A 277 2.57 24.69 -3.68
N GLN A 278 2.48 24.73 -5.02
CA GLN A 278 3.18 23.79 -5.89
C GLN A 278 4.71 24.01 -5.91
N ARG A 279 5.19 25.25 -5.72
CA ARG A 279 6.61 25.56 -5.51
C ARG A 279 7.11 25.03 -4.16
N ARG A 280 6.32 25.19 -3.09
CA ARG A 280 6.63 24.67 -1.75
C ARG A 280 6.68 23.14 -1.75
N TYR A 281 5.77 22.49 -2.47
CA TYR A 281 5.74 21.04 -2.68
C TYR A 281 6.95 20.53 -3.48
N ARG A 282 7.35 21.24 -4.56
CA ARG A 282 8.58 20.91 -5.31
C ARG A 282 9.84 21.08 -4.45
N GLN A 283 9.88 22.09 -3.59
CA GLN A 283 11.02 22.32 -2.68
C GLN A 283 11.11 21.24 -1.60
N ARG A 284 9.98 20.84 -0.97
CA ARG A 284 9.96 19.73 -0.01
C ARG A 284 10.45 18.42 -0.64
N ARG A 285 9.95 18.07 -1.83
CA ARG A 285 10.42 16.89 -2.56
C ARG A 285 11.90 16.91 -2.88
N LYS A 286 12.46 18.07 -3.28
CA LYS A 286 13.90 18.19 -3.53
C LYS A 286 14.71 18.01 -2.24
N ALA A 287 14.25 18.57 -1.12
CA ALA A 287 14.91 18.43 0.16
C ALA A 287 14.85 16.98 0.69
N GLU A 288 13.70 16.33 0.58
CA GLU A 288 13.53 14.92 0.95
C GLU A 288 14.34 13.98 0.07
N LEU A 289 14.39 14.22 -1.24
CA LEU A 289 15.20 13.43 -2.16
C LEU A 289 16.69 13.52 -1.82
N VAL A 290 17.20 14.72 -1.50
CA VAL A 290 18.58 14.89 -1.01
C VAL A 290 18.81 14.15 0.30
N LYS A 291 17.86 14.20 1.24
CA LYS A 291 17.94 13.48 2.52
C LYS A 291 17.96 11.96 2.32
N LEU A 292 17.13 11.45 1.41
CA LEU A 292 17.10 10.02 1.07
C LEU A 292 18.38 9.58 0.37
N GLN A 293 18.92 10.39 -0.55
CA GLN A 293 20.23 10.13 -1.17
C GLN A 293 21.33 10.04 -0.10
N GLN A 294 21.40 11.01 0.82
CA GLN A 294 22.37 10.97 1.93
C GLN A 294 22.21 9.73 2.81
N THR A 295 20.97 9.29 3.05
CA THR A 295 20.68 8.09 3.84
C THR A 295 21.10 6.82 3.10
N SER A 296 20.84 6.76 1.79
CA SER A 296 21.28 5.67 0.91
C SER A 296 22.79 5.57 0.86
N ASP A 297 23.49 6.69 0.65
CA ASP A 297 24.95 6.74 0.63
C ASP A 297 25.53 6.30 1.99
N GLY A 298 24.93 6.74 3.10
CA GLY A 298 25.31 6.32 4.44
C GLY A 298 25.11 4.82 4.69
N ALA A 299 23.99 4.25 4.21
CA ALA A 299 23.72 2.82 4.30
C ALA A 299 24.67 2.00 3.43
N GLN A 300 25.04 2.49 2.24
CA GLN A 300 26.06 1.86 1.39
C GLN A 300 27.42 1.86 2.07
N LEU A 301 27.86 2.98 2.65
CA LEU A 301 29.11 3.04 3.40
C LEU A 301 29.14 2.06 4.59
N GLN A 302 28.02 1.89 5.29
CA GLN A 302 27.92 0.90 6.35
C GLN A 302 28.00 -0.53 5.81
N ASN A 303 27.33 -0.81 4.68
CA ASN A 303 27.39 -2.13 4.04
C ASN A 303 28.82 -2.45 3.59
N ASP A 304 29.50 -1.52 2.94
CA ASP A 304 30.90 -1.65 2.52
C ASP A 304 31.81 -1.89 3.72
N PHE A 305 31.62 -1.15 4.83
CA PHE A 305 32.36 -1.37 6.07
C PHE A 305 32.16 -2.77 6.64
N PHE A 306 30.92 -3.26 6.72
CA PHE A 306 30.65 -4.61 7.20
C PHE A 306 31.20 -5.68 6.26
N GLN A 307 31.21 -5.43 4.94
CA GLN A 307 31.85 -6.34 3.99
C GLN A 307 33.37 -6.39 4.17
N ASP A 308 34.02 -5.27 4.38
CA ASP A 308 35.45 -5.25 4.67
C ASP A 308 35.77 -6.00 5.98
N GLN A 309 34.93 -5.85 7.01
CA GLN A 309 35.05 -6.65 8.24
C GLN A 309 34.87 -8.15 7.96
N MET A 310 33.85 -8.54 7.19
CA MET A 310 33.65 -9.95 6.81
C MET A 310 34.85 -10.50 6.05
N ASN A 311 35.39 -9.76 5.08
CA ASN A 311 36.57 -10.15 4.32
C ASN A 311 37.82 -10.28 5.20
N TYR A 312 38.00 -9.38 6.18
CA TYR A 312 39.07 -9.46 7.16
C TYR A 312 38.98 -10.73 8.00
N TYR A 313 37.81 -11.02 8.57
CA TYR A 313 37.62 -12.24 9.36
C TYR A 313 37.76 -13.51 8.51
N ASP A 314 37.28 -13.51 7.27
CA ASP A 314 37.42 -14.65 6.36
C ASP A 314 38.91 -14.90 6.03
N THR A 315 39.67 -13.84 5.77
CA THR A 315 41.13 -13.93 5.56
C THR A 315 41.86 -14.42 6.81
N TYR A 316 41.46 -13.93 7.99
CA TYR A 316 42.02 -14.35 9.26
C TYR A 316 41.75 -15.82 9.55
N ILE A 317 40.51 -16.28 9.34
CA ILE A 317 40.11 -17.68 9.51
C ILE A 317 40.91 -18.57 8.54
N LYS A 318 41.00 -18.19 7.25
CA LYS A 318 41.81 -18.92 6.27
C LYS A 318 43.27 -19.02 6.69
N THR A 319 43.86 -17.92 7.15
CA THR A 319 45.26 -17.91 7.64
C THR A 319 45.44 -18.79 8.88
N CYS A 320 44.47 -18.79 9.80
CA CYS A 320 44.49 -19.65 10.97
C CYS A 320 44.38 -21.13 10.60
N LEU A 321 43.48 -21.47 9.66
CA LEU A 321 43.31 -22.82 9.14
C LEU A 321 44.57 -23.30 8.38
N ASP A 322 45.19 -22.44 7.58
CA ASP A 322 46.45 -22.75 6.89
C ASP A 322 47.59 -22.98 7.86
N ASN A 323 47.69 -22.18 8.93
CA ASN A 323 48.68 -22.37 9.98
C ASN A 323 48.43 -23.65 10.80
N LEU A 324 47.17 -24.01 11.04
CA LEU A 324 46.80 -25.29 11.66
C LEU A 324 47.15 -26.47 10.75
N ASN A 325 46.89 -26.37 9.45
CA ASN A 325 47.26 -27.40 8.48
C ASN A 325 48.79 -27.52 8.31
N ARG A 326 49.54 -26.43 8.39
CA ARG A 326 51.01 -26.47 8.40
C ARG A 326 51.57 -27.11 9.66
N LYS A 327 50.93 -26.90 10.82
CA LYS A 327 51.30 -27.55 12.09
C LYS A 327 50.89 -29.02 12.13
N SER A 328 49.75 -29.41 11.54
CA SER A 328 49.32 -30.81 11.50
C SER A 328 50.27 -31.71 10.70
N VAL A 329 50.98 -31.16 9.70
CA VAL A 329 52.02 -31.88 8.95
C VAL A 329 53.29 -32.14 9.79
N HIS A 330 53.54 -31.38 10.87
CA HIS A 330 54.71 -31.58 11.76
C HIS A 330 54.42 -32.28 13.09
N THR A 331 53.15 -32.47 13.45
CA THR A 331 52.77 -33.20 14.67
C THR A 331 51.65 -34.19 14.37
N SER A 332 52.02 -35.30 13.72
CA SER A 332 51.29 -36.56 13.83
C SER A 332 51.43 -37.08 15.26
N THR A 333 50.56 -36.64 16.16
CA THR A 333 50.27 -37.41 17.38
C THR A 333 48.83 -37.14 17.80
N THR A 334 48.03 -38.19 17.63
CA THR A 334 46.59 -38.29 17.85
C THR A 334 46.17 -37.83 19.24
N TRP A 335 45.26 -36.86 19.33
CA TRP A 335 44.53 -36.56 20.57
C TRP A 335 43.03 -36.50 20.30
N LEU A 336 42.30 -37.47 20.85
CA LEU A 336 40.85 -37.59 20.84
C LEU A 336 40.25 -36.64 21.89
N LEU A 337 39.57 -35.59 21.45
CA LEU A 337 38.77 -34.73 22.33
C LEU A 337 37.33 -35.29 22.45
N LYS A 338 37.03 -35.89 23.60
CA LYS A 338 35.66 -36.19 24.04
C LYS A 338 35.00 -34.89 24.50
N ILE A 339 33.93 -34.47 23.82
CA ILE A 339 33.07 -33.38 24.25
C ILE A 339 31.93 -33.99 25.08
N ASN A 340 31.96 -33.77 26.39
CA ASN A 340 30.79 -34.01 27.25
C ASN A 340 29.97 -32.71 27.33
N PRO A 341 28.65 -32.75 27.09
CA PRO A 341 27.80 -31.62 27.38
C PRO A 341 27.53 -31.60 28.89
N LEU A 342 27.47 -30.42 29.51
CA LEU A 342 26.36 -30.00 30.37
C LEU A 342 26.61 -28.62 31.00
N LYS A 343 25.54 -27.82 30.89
CA LYS A 343 24.92 -26.91 31.85
C LYS A 343 25.77 -25.78 32.44
N ASP A 344 25.19 -24.60 32.26
CA ASP A 344 25.61 -23.28 32.74
C ASP A 344 26.70 -22.62 31.89
N GLY A 345 26.20 -21.79 30.97
CA GLY A 345 27.02 -20.91 30.17
C GLY A 345 27.89 -20.03 31.06
N THR A 346 29.06 -19.66 30.51
CA THR A 346 30.16 -18.90 31.13
C THR A 346 31.18 -19.70 31.94
N ARG A 347 32.00 -20.51 31.24
CA ARG A 347 33.49 -20.48 31.26
C ARG A 347 34.06 -21.77 30.63
N PHE A 348 34.98 -21.61 29.68
CA PHE A 348 35.84 -22.70 29.22
C PHE A 348 37.12 -22.72 30.06
N HIS A 349 37.34 -23.80 30.82
CA HIS A 349 38.62 -24.02 31.49
C HIS A 349 39.56 -24.80 30.56
N PHE A 350 40.62 -24.15 30.09
CA PHE A 350 41.77 -24.84 29.48
C PHE A 350 42.78 -25.15 30.58
N VAL A 351 42.96 -26.43 30.91
CA VAL A 351 44.10 -26.87 31.72
C VAL A 351 45.21 -27.30 30.77
N CYS A 352 46.24 -26.45 30.64
CA CYS A 352 47.50 -26.84 30.02
C CYS A 352 48.37 -27.48 31.11
N GLY A 353 48.62 -28.79 31.00
CA GLY A 353 49.70 -29.44 31.71
C GLY A 353 51.02 -28.90 31.18
N THR A 354 51.75 -28.19 32.05
CA THR A 354 53.05 -27.54 31.89
C THR A 354 53.03 -26.04 31.50
N GLN A 355 53.50 -25.26 32.48
CA GLN A 355 53.74 -23.81 32.52
C GLN A 355 52.54 -22.88 32.79
N HIS A 356 52.49 -22.46 34.07
CA HIS A 356 51.83 -21.25 34.56
C HIS A 356 52.14 -20.04 33.69
N ARG A 357 51.13 -19.48 32.99
CA ARG A 357 51.00 -18.03 32.77
C ARG A 357 49.53 -17.65 32.75
N SER A 358 49.15 -16.87 33.75
CA SER A 358 47.90 -16.12 33.85
C SER A 358 47.89 -14.97 32.85
N CYS A 359 46.89 -14.91 31.98
CA CYS A 359 46.49 -13.69 31.29
C CYS A 359 45.00 -13.48 31.51
N VAL A 360 44.66 -12.34 32.11
CA VAL A 360 43.30 -11.83 32.30
C VAL A 360 42.85 -11.20 31.00
N TRP A 361 41.71 -11.63 30.46
CA TRP A 361 40.67 -10.80 29.83
C TRP A 361 39.33 -11.51 30.01
#